data_AF-A0A7Z9N6Y4-F1
#
_entry.id   AF-A0A7Z9N6Y4-F1
#
_cell.length_a   1.000
_cell.length_b   1.000
_cell.length_c   1.000
_cell.angle_alpha   90.00
_cell.angle_beta   90.00
_cell.angle_gamma   90.00
#
_symmetry.space_group_name_H-M   'P 1'
#
loop_
_entity.id
_entity.type
_entity.pdbx_description
1 polymer ?
#
loop_
_entity_poly.entity_id
_entity_poly.type
_entity_poly.pdbx_seq_one_letter_code
_entity_poly.pdbx_strand_id
1 'polypeptide(L)' 'SLEEFLFERYCLYTSHKEKLCIAHTHHDPWVFRKGEAEVMSNTLTESYDLGISDVLKPDLIHISDGVLVHMWSVEEVG' A
#
# COMPACT_ATOMS: atom_id res chain seq x y z
N SER A 1 -8.48 -8.47 11.06
CA SER A 1 -7.22 -9.25 11.25
C SER A 1 -6.03 -8.38 10.82
N LEU A 2 -4.78 -8.90 10.79
CA LEU A 2 -3.66 -8.14 10.22
C LEU A 2 -3.89 -7.84 8.73
N GLU A 3 -4.40 -8.81 7.97
CA GLU A 3 -4.72 -8.68 6.55
C GLU A 3 -5.77 -7.60 6.31
N GLU A 4 -6.82 -7.56 7.14
CA GLU A 4 -7.83 -6.50 7.08
C GLU A 4 -7.22 -5.10 7.27
N PHE A 5 -6.28 -4.95 8.21
CA PHE A 5 -5.55 -3.70 8.42
C PHE A 5 -4.67 -3.33 7.22
N LEU A 6 -4.00 -4.31 6.60
CA LEU A 6 -3.11 -4.08 5.46
C LEU A 6 -3.88 -3.77 4.16
N PHE A 7 -5.08 -4.32 3.97
CA PHE A 7 -5.74 -4.32 2.66
C PHE A 7 -6.97 -3.43 2.55
N GLU A 8 -7.79 -3.32 3.60
CA GLU A 8 -9.20 -2.97 3.37
C GLU A 8 -9.49 -1.47 3.37
N ARG A 9 -8.67 -0.65 4.04
CA ARG A 9 -9.04 0.75 4.30
C ARG A 9 -7.83 1.66 4.37
N TYR A 10 -7.47 2.24 3.22
CA TYR A 10 -6.54 3.35 3.17
C TYR A 10 -7.12 4.49 2.33
N CYS A 11 -6.68 5.71 2.64
CA CYS A 11 -6.79 6.86 1.76
C CYS A 11 -5.38 7.28 1.36
N LEU A 12 -5.24 7.86 0.19
CA LEU A 12 -3.95 8.33 -0.29
C LEU A 12 -3.74 9.76 0.20
N TYR A 13 -2.75 9.96 1.07
CA TYR A 13 -2.21 11.28 1.33
C TYR A 13 -1.03 11.54 0.40
N THR A 14 -0.98 12.74 -0.17
CA THR A 14 0.12 13.16 -1.03
C THR A 14 0.39 14.65 -0.89
N SER A 15 1.57 15.09 -1.29
CA SER A 15 1.90 16.51 -1.40
C SER A 15 1.91 16.90 -2.87
N HIS A 16 1.17 17.94 -3.23
CA HIS A 16 1.16 18.49 -4.57
C HIS A 16 1.26 20.02 -4.50
N LYS A 17 2.33 20.58 -5.08
CA LYS A 17 2.63 22.03 -5.03
C LYS A 17 2.62 22.56 -3.58
N GLU A 18 3.32 21.85 -2.70
CA GLU A 18 3.45 22.18 -1.26
C GLU A 18 2.12 22.18 -0.48
N LYS A 19 1.04 21.70 -1.09
CA LYS A 19 -0.26 21.51 -0.45
C LYS A 19 -0.46 20.04 -0.11
N LEU A 20 -0.91 19.78 1.11
CA LEU A 20 -1.33 18.46 1.52
C LEU A 20 -2.64 18.13 0.82
N CYS A 21 -2.73 16.95 0.21
CA CYS A 21 -3.92 16.47 -0.47
C CYS A 21 -4.30 15.07 0.01
N ILE A 22 -5.59 14.77 -0.10
CA ILE A 22 -6.19 13.47 0.19
C ILE A 22 -6.96 12.96 -1.03
N ALA A 23 -6.91 11.66 -1.28
CA ALA A 23 -7.80 10.98 -2.20
C ALA A 23 -8.39 9.75 -1.54
N HIS A 24 -9.68 9.54 -1.80
CA HIS A 24 -10.43 8.40 -1.29
C HIS A 24 -10.52 7.31 -2.34
N THR A 25 -10.44 6.06 -1.88
CA THR A 25 -10.62 4.86 -2.69
C THR A 25 -11.65 3.95 -2.04
N HIS A 26 -12.44 3.28 -2.87
CA HIS A 26 -13.38 2.25 -2.45
C HIS A 26 -13.24 1.04 -3.37
N HIS A 27 -13.22 -0.13 -2.78
CA HIS A 27 -13.15 -1.42 -3.48
C HIS A 27 -13.88 -2.48 -2.66
N ASP A 28 -14.23 -3.58 -3.31
CA ASP A 28 -14.66 -4.79 -2.61
C ASP A 28 -13.49 -5.40 -1.81
N PRO A 29 -13.76 -6.27 -0.81
CA PRO A 29 -12.70 -6.92 -0.06
C PRO A 29 -11.70 -7.65 -0.96
N TRP A 30 -10.42 -7.57 -0.60
CA TRP A 30 -9.38 -8.21 -1.40
C TRP A 30 -9.52 -9.73 -1.37
N VAL A 31 -9.55 -10.34 -2.55
CA VAL A 31 -9.39 -11.79 -2.68
C VAL A 31 -7.90 -12.09 -2.86
N PHE A 32 -7.31 -12.81 -1.90
CA PHE A 32 -5.89 -13.10 -1.88
C PHE A 32 -5.58 -14.53 -1.42
N ARG A 33 -4.35 -14.94 -1.68
CA ARG A 33 -3.76 -16.19 -1.20
C ARG A 33 -2.36 -15.92 -0.65
N LYS A 34 -1.88 -16.77 0.26
CA LYS A 34 -0.47 -16.74 0.66
C LYS A 34 0.40 -17.11 -0.54
N GLY A 35 1.56 -16.50 -0.63
CA GLY A 35 2.51 -16.73 -1.71
C GLY A 35 3.93 -16.91 -1.19
N GLU A 36 4.83 -17.12 -2.14
CA GLU A 36 6.28 -17.12 -1.94
C GLU A 36 6.90 -16.23 -3.02
N ALA A 37 7.94 -15.48 -2.65
CA ALA A 37 8.65 -14.59 -3.53
C ALA A 37 10.10 -14.44 -3.08
N GLU A 38 11.01 -14.33 -4.04
CA GLU A 38 12.40 -13.96 -3.82
C GLU A 38 12.58 -12.49 -4.22
N VAL A 39 12.93 -11.63 -3.25
CA VAL A 39 13.13 -10.20 -3.51
C VAL A 39 14.60 -9.96 -3.81
N MET A 40 14.93 -9.69 -5.07
CA MET A 40 16.30 -9.43 -5.49
C MET A 40 16.76 -7.98 -5.21
N SER A 41 15.80 -7.04 -5.13
CA SER A 41 16.05 -5.62 -4.89
C SER A 41 14.81 -4.94 -4.31
N ASN A 42 15.00 -4.00 -3.39
CA ASN A 42 13.90 -3.22 -2.80
C ASN A 42 14.28 -1.73 -2.69
N THR A 43 13.98 -0.97 -3.73
CA THR A 43 14.23 0.49 -3.77
C THR A 43 13.13 1.31 -3.10
N LEU A 44 11.99 0.69 -2.78
CA LEU A 44 10.85 1.40 -2.22
C LEU A 44 11.09 1.69 -0.74
N THR A 45 11.51 0.70 0.04
CA THR A 45 11.67 0.88 1.50
C THR A 45 12.98 1.53 1.89
N GLU A 46 14.00 1.47 1.02
CA GLU A 46 15.35 1.99 1.27
C GLU A 46 15.36 3.50 1.61
N SER A 47 14.50 4.30 0.96
CA SER A 47 14.47 5.76 1.17
C SER A 47 13.77 6.22 2.45
N TYR A 48 13.01 5.35 3.11
CA TYR A 48 12.13 5.74 4.22
C TYR A 48 12.68 5.43 5.62
N ASP A 49 13.83 4.75 5.73
CA ASP A 49 14.48 4.36 7.00
C ASP A 49 13.49 3.82 8.07
N LEU A 50 12.70 2.83 7.67
CA LEU A 50 11.60 2.30 8.48
C LEU A 50 12.06 1.32 9.58
N GLY A 51 13.37 1.17 9.81
CA GLY A 51 13.92 0.20 10.78
C GLY A 51 13.76 -1.27 10.39
N ILE A 52 13.60 -1.56 9.09
CA ILE A 52 13.51 -2.94 8.56
C ILE A 52 14.90 -3.55 8.54
N SER A 53 15.09 -4.68 9.24
CA SER A 53 16.40 -5.33 9.39
C SER A 53 16.92 -6.00 8.11
N ASP A 54 16.04 -6.62 7.33
CA ASP A 54 16.36 -7.25 6.05
C ASP A 54 15.27 -6.93 5.02
N VAL A 55 15.53 -5.94 4.16
CA VAL A 55 14.58 -5.45 3.15
C VAL A 55 14.32 -6.42 2.01
N LEU A 56 15.11 -7.49 1.90
CA LEU A 56 14.98 -8.53 0.86
C LEU A 56 14.23 -9.77 1.37
N LYS A 57 13.93 -9.83 2.68
CA LYS A 57 13.25 -10.96 3.31
C LYS A 57 11.93 -10.53 3.92
N PRO A 58 10.82 -10.55 3.15
CA PRO A 58 9.51 -10.23 3.69
C PRO A 58 9.03 -11.30 4.68
N ASP A 59 8.44 -10.87 5.80
CA ASP A 59 7.83 -11.77 6.79
C ASP A 59 6.52 -12.41 6.29
N LEU A 60 5.79 -11.67 5.43
CA LEU A 60 4.49 -12.06 4.90
C LEU A 60 4.44 -11.79 3.40
N ILE A 61 3.91 -12.75 2.66
CA ILE A 61 3.77 -12.66 1.21
C ILE A 61 2.34 -13.07 0.85
N HIS A 62 1.66 -12.19 0.12
CA HIS A 62 0.30 -12.39 -0.38
C HIS A 62 0.27 -12.11 -1.88
N ILE A 63 -0.58 -12.86 -2.58
CA ILE A 63 -0.79 -12.74 -4.02
C ILE A 63 -2.30 -12.56 -4.24
N SER A 64 -2.65 -11.62 -5.11
CA SER A 64 -4.02 -11.37 -5.55
C SER A 64 -4.04 -11.21 -7.07
N ASP A 65 -5.15 -11.57 -7.69
CA ASP A 65 -5.41 -11.30 -9.11
C ASP A 65 -5.83 -9.83 -9.35
N GLY A 66 -5.91 -9.03 -8.28
CA GLY A 66 -6.29 -7.62 -8.30
C GLY A 66 -7.73 -7.38 -7.86
N VAL A 67 -8.06 -6.13 -7.59
CA VAL A 67 -9.42 -5.67 -7.27
C VAL A 67 -9.75 -4.44 -8.09
N LEU A 68 -11.02 -4.28 -8.47
CA LEU A 68 -11.49 -3.06 -9.10
C LEU A 68 -11.65 -1.98 -8.03
N VAL A 69 -11.11 -0.79 -8.32
CA VAL A 69 -11.09 0.34 -7.38
C VAL A 69 -11.84 1.52 -8.00
N HIS A 70 -12.75 2.10 -7.22
CA HIS A 70 -13.30 3.42 -7.45
C HIS A 70 -12.43 4.45 -6.73
N MET A 71 -11.90 5.43 -7.47
CA MET A 71 -11.08 6.51 -6.93
C MET A 71 -11.75 7.85 -7.23
N TRP A 72 -11.87 8.70 -6.21
CA TRP A 72 -12.36 10.08 -6.35
C TRP A 72 -11.22 11.05 -6.59
N SER A 73 -11.57 12.26 -7.04
CA SER A 73 -10.61 13.34 -7.26
C SER A 73 -9.77 13.61 -6.01
N VAL A 74 -8.53 14.02 -6.23
CA VAL A 74 -7.62 14.48 -5.17
C VAL A 74 -8.11 15.83 -4.67
N GLU A 75 -8.26 15.96 -3.36
CA GLU A 75 -8.74 17.17 -2.68
C GLU A 75 -7.65 17.73 -1.77
N GLU A 76 -7.54 19.05 -1.65
CA GLU A 76 -6.63 19.69 -0.70
C GLU A 76 -7.16 19.49 0.73
N VAL A 77 -6.28 19.11 1.65
CA VAL A 77 -6.59 19.06 3.08
C VAL A 77 -6.53 20.49 3.59
N GLY A 78 -7.69 21.04 3.97
CA GLY A 78 -7.84 22.42 4.42
C GLY A 78 -7.09 22.79 5.69
#